data_AF-A0A0P4UXD0-F1
#
_entry.id   AF-A0A0P4UXD0-F1
#
_cell.length_a   1.000
_cell.length_b   1.000
_cell.length_c   1.000
_cell.angle_alpha   90.00
_cell.angle_beta   90.00
_cell.angle_gamma   90.00
#
_symmetry.space_group_name_H-M   'P 1'
#
loop_
_entity.id
_entity.type
_entity.pdbx_description
1 polymer ?
#
loop_
_entity_poly.entity_id
_entity_poly.type
_entity_poly.pdbx_seq_one_letter_code
_entity_poly.pdbx_strand_id
1 'polypeptide(L)'
;MLFTVPKIVRFISKIFLSTISITALTVLPGIAHAQTPGIARIPQSSTRCETAIASVKSSLAQRGYFIPWKAAGRSIKPQVVFNDDGIRNSYYDYPSGRTQTLAFRLSGDATRLYQGLMSSPQLMATFGAQIMASCDRIGLVEFSHWHEGYVPVGYFPDRMARTFTWTDIDENSPHQRWIQTANGSQIQYQWGYYFSP
;
A
#
# COMPACT_ATOMS: atom_id res chain seq x y z
N MET A 1 77.37 -22.77 50.24
CA MET A 1 76.73 -24.07 50.57
C MET A 1 75.43 -24.16 49.80
N LEU A 2 75.35 -25.14 48.89
CA LEU A 2 74.10 -25.58 48.28
C LEU A 2 73.18 -26.13 49.38
N PHE A 3 71.89 -25.79 49.31
CA PHE A 3 70.82 -26.68 49.74
C PHE A 3 69.78 -26.81 48.63
N THR A 4 69.33 -28.05 48.52
CA THR A 4 68.55 -28.74 47.51
C THR A 4 67.06 -28.40 47.47
N VAL A 5 66.49 -28.55 46.27
CA VAL A 5 65.08 -28.59 45.84
C VAL A 5 64.39 -29.87 46.40
N PRO A 6 63.07 -29.91 46.76
CA PRO A 6 62.05 -30.40 45.79
C PRO A 6 60.57 -29.93 45.93
N LYS A 7 59.95 -29.81 44.74
CA LYS A 7 58.62 -30.27 44.27
C LYS A 7 57.28 -29.83 44.94
N ILE A 8 56.31 -29.71 44.01
CA ILE A 8 54.87 -30.07 44.05
C ILE A 8 53.91 -28.87 43.85
N VAL A 9 53.58 -28.67 42.56
CA VAL A 9 52.23 -28.55 41.97
C VAL A 9 51.10 -28.07 42.88
N ARG A 10 50.51 -26.92 42.53
CA ARG A 10 49.05 -26.72 42.65
C ARG A 10 48.54 -25.76 41.56
N PHE A 11 47.89 -26.38 40.58
CA PHE A 11 46.89 -25.79 39.69
C PHE A 11 45.85 -25.04 40.51
N ILE A 12 45.68 -23.73 40.28
CA ILE A 12 44.42 -23.05 40.60
C ILE A 12 44.05 -22.14 39.44
N SER A 13 43.01 -22.59 38.73
CA SER A 13 42.23 -21.88 37.73
C SER A 13 41.91 -20.45 38.15
N LYS A 14 42.38 -19.47 37.38
CA LYS A 14 41.77 -18.14 37.38
C LYS A 14 40.74 -18.10 36.26
N ILE A 15 39.51 -18.45 36.62
CA ILE A 15 38.31 -18.20 35.81
C ILE A 15 38.14 -16.68 35.78
N PHE A 16 38.43 -16.07 34.64
CA PHE A 16 38.04 -14.70 34.35
C PHE A 16 36.51 -14.66 34.31
N LEU A 17 35.89 -14.08 35.34
CA LEU A 17 34.50 -13.65 35.28
C LEU A 17 34.44 -12.40 34.39
N SER A 18 34.28 -12.62 33.08
CA SER A 18 33.76 -11.60 32.16
C SER A 18 32.26 -11.47 32.42
N THR A 19 31.88 -10.37 33.05
CA THR A 19 30.50 -9.91 33.17
C THR A 19 29.95 -9.66 31.77
N ILE A 20 29.24 -10.65 31.21
CA ILE A 20 28.43 -10.46 30.01
C ILE A 20 27.24 -9.60 30.44
N SER A 21 27.32 -8.30 30.19
CA SER A 21 26.14 -7.43 30.18
C SER A 21 25.30 -7.85 28.99
N ILE A 22 24.29 -8.69 29.24
CA ILE A 22 23.25 -8.98 28.26
C ILE A 22 22.38 -7.73 28.21
N THR A 23 22.74 -6.77 27.37
CA THR A 23 21.82 -5.73 26.94
C THR A 23 20.77 -6.44 26.10
N ALA A 24 19.63 -6.78 26.73
CA ALA A 24 18.45 -7.23 26.00
C ALA A 24 18.05 -6.08 25.07
N LEU A 25 18.51 -6.16 23.82
CA LEU A 25 18.04 -5.32 22.74
C LEU A 25 16.58 -5.72 22.53
N THR A 26 15.67 -5.06 23.23
CA THR A 26 14.24 -5.12 22.91
C THR A 26 14.12 -4.51 21.53
N VAL A 27 14.18 -5.37 20.51
CA VAL A 27 13.66 -5.08 19.17
C VAL A 27 12.19 -4.83 19.39
N LEU A 28 11.82 -3.58 19.64
CA LEU A 28 10.44 -3.13 19.47
C LEU A 28 10.11 -3.49 18.03
N PRO A 29 9.19 -4.43 17.75
CA PRO A 29 8.68 -4.55 16.41
C PRO A 29 8.16 -3.15 16.07
N GLY A 30 8.77 -2.52 15.08
CA GLY A 30 8.30 -1.24 14.59
C GLY A 30 6.81 -1.41 14.38
N ILE A 31 6.01 -0.65 15.12
CA ILE A 31 4.57 -0.59 14.91
C ILE A 31 4.45 0.06 13.54
N ALA A 32 4.47 -0.77 12.49
CA ALA A 32 3.98 -0.40 11.19
C ALA A 32 2.56 0.08 11.47
N HIS A 33 2.37 1.39 11.48
CA HIS A 33 1.04 1.97 11.56
C HIS A 33 0.35 1.50 10.30
N ALA A 34 -0.41 0.40 10.41
CA ALA A 34 -1.29 -0.05 9.36
C ALA A 34 -2.23 1.13 9.08
N GLN A 35 -2.01 1.81 7.95
CA GLN A 35 -2.89 2.89 7.53
C GLN A 35 -4.29 2.29 7.42
N THR A 36 -5.25 2.86 8.16
CA THR A 36 -6.63 2.40 8.10
C THR A 36 -7.14 2.52 6.66
N PRO A 37 -7.63 1.43 6.05
CA PRO A 37 -8.14 1.50 4.70
C PRO A 37 -9.34 2.44 4.62
N GLY A 38 -9.42 3.19 3.51
CA GLY A 38 -10.61 3.92 3.13
C GLY A 38 -11.66 2.95 2.61
N ILE A 39 -12.90 3.13 3.05
CA ILE A 39 -14.03 2.27 2.67
C ILE A 39 -15.22 3.17 2.36
N ALA A 40 -15.76 3.08 1.15
CA ALA A 40 -16.91 3.87 0.74
C ALA A 40 -17.96 3.00 0.06
N ARG A 41 -19.23 3.24 0.38
CA ARG A 41 -20.34 2.58 -0.31
C ARG A 41 -20.47 3.12 -1.73
N ILE A 42 -20.63 2.24 -2.70
CA ILE A 42 -20.87 2.60 -4.09
C ILE A 42 -22.35 2.95 -4.23
N PRO A 43 -22.69 4.22 -4.52
CA PRO A 43 -24.08 4.62 -4.68
C PRO A 43 -24.66 4.06 -5.99
N GLN A 44 -25.98 4.03 -6.09
CA GLN A 44 -26.60 3.95 -7.41
C GLN A 44 -26.41 5.29 -8.12
N SER A 45 -26.01 5.27 -9.38
CA SER A 45 -25.82 6.47 -10.19
C SER A 45 -26.52 6.32 -11.51
N SER A 46 -27.22 7.37 -11.94
CA SER A 46 -27.69 7.56 -13.31
C SER A 46 -26.77 8.49 -14.11
N THR A 47 -25.62 8.87 -13.52
CA THR A 47 -24.65 9.79 -14.12
C THR A 47 -23.82 9.05 -15.16
N ARG A 48 -23.50 9.71 -16.27
CA ARG A 48 -22.58 9.16 -17.28
C ARG A 48 -21.15 9.06 -16.74
N CYS A 49 -20.42 8.03 -17.14
CA CYS A 49 -19.05 7.78 -16.70
C CYS A 49 -18.14 9.01 -16.87
N GLU A 50 -18.20 9.69 -18.01
CA GLU A 50 -17.38 10.87 -18.31
C GLU A 50 -17.67 12.04 -17.37
N THR A 51 -18.94 12.19 -16.95
CA THR A 51 -19.34 13.24 -16.02
C THR A 51 -18.81 12.95 -14.62
N ALA A 52 -18.83 11.69 -14.18
CA ALA A 52 -18.23 11.29 -12.91
C ALA A 52 -16.71 11.52 -12.92
N ILE A 53 -16.02 11.15 -13.99
CA ILE A 53 -14.58 11.40 -14.17
C ILE A 53 -14.27 12.90 -14.12
N ALA A 54 -15.04 13.72 -14.85
CA ALA A 54 -14.87 15.17 -14.85
C ALA A 54 -15.11 15.78 -13.46
N SER A 55 -16.12 15.31 -12.72
CA SER A 55 -16.43 15.76 -11.36
C SER A 55 -15.30 15.43 -10.38
N VAL A 56 -14.76 14.21 -10.43
CA VAL A 56 -13.62 13.81 -9.58
C VAL A 56 -12.38 14.63 -9.97
N LYS A 57 -12.09 14.77 -11.26
CA LYS A 57 -10.98 15.61 -11.77
C LYS A 57 -11.09 17.05 -11.26
N SER A 58 -12.27 17.65 -11.33
CA SER A 58 -12.51 19.01 -10.82
C SER A 58 -12.26 19.09 -9.31
N SER A 59 -12.74 18.11 -8.55
CA SER A 59 -12.55 18.06 -7.09
C SER A 59 -11.07 17.92 -6.70
N LEU A 60 -10.32 17.08 -7.43
CA LEU A 60 -8.88 16.94 -7.25
C LEU A 60 -8.14 18.23 -7.64
N ALA A 61 -8.54 18.91 -8.72
CA ALA A 61 -7.94 20.17 -9.16
C ALA A 61 -8.19 21.31 -8.17
N GLN A 62 -9.42 21.44 -7.65
CA GLN A 62 -9.77 22.42 -6.61
C GLN A 62 -8.95 22.24 -5.33
N ARG A 63 -8.58 21.00 -5.01
CA ARG A 63 -7.70 20.66 -3.87
C ARG A 63 -6.21 20.76 -4.20
N GLY A 64 -5.85 21.07 -5.45
CA GLY A 64 -4.47 21.20 -5.91
C GLY A 64 -3.74 19.89 -6.20
N TYR A 65 -4.46 18.77 -6.30
CA TYR A 65 -3.90 17.43 -6.57
C TYR A 65 -3.84 17.08 -8.07
N PHE A 66 -4.56 17.84 -8.89
CA PHE A 66 -4.67 17.62 -10.33
C PHE A 66 -4.41 18.92 -11.10
N ILE A 67 -3.22 19.48 -10.90
CA ILE A 67 -2.77 20.71 -11.57
C ILE A 67 -1.36 20.50 -12.17
N PRO A 68 -1.02 21.15 -13.30
CA PRO A 68 0.33 21.06 -13.83
C PRO A 68 1.38 21.49 -12.80
N TRP A 69 2.42 20.68 -12.63
CA TRP A 69 3.55 20.98 -11.76
C TRP A 69 4.79 21.30 -12.59
N LYS A 70 5.66 22.18 -12.08
CA LYS A 70 6.95 22.49 -12.71
C LYS A 70 8.08 21.86 -11.88
N ALA A 71 8.82 20.94 -12.47
CA ALA A 71 10.01 20.34 -11.88
C ALA A 71 11.17 20.45 -12.87
N ALA A 72 12.31 21.02 -12.43
CA ALA A 72 13.53 21.16 -13.24
C ALA A 72 13.29 21.71 -14.66
N GLY A 73 12.47 22.75 -14.79
CA GLY A 73 12.14 23.38 -16.09
C GLY A 73 11.14 22.60 -16.96
N ARG A 74 10.70 21.41 -16.56
CA ARG A 74 9.67 20.62 -17.26
C ARG A 74 8.31 20.79 -16.60
N SER A 75 7.26 20.88 -17.41
CA SER A 75 5.88 20.86 -16.93
C SER A 75 5.34 19.44 -16.96
N ILE A 76 5.04 18.89 -15.78
CA ILE A 76 4.39 17.60 -15.61
C ILE A 76 2.90 17.86 -15.53
N LYS A 77 2.15 17.33 -16.50
CA LYS A 77 0.70 17.51 -16.58
C LYS A 77 -0.02 16.31 -15.95
N PRO A 78 -1.07 16.55 -15.16
CA PRO A 78 -1.87 15.47 -14.63
C PRO A 78 -2.71 14.89 -15.77
N GLN A 79 -3.00 13.59 -15.72
CA GLN A 79 -3.69 12.89 -16.79
C GLN A 79 -4.60 11.79 -16.23
N VAL A 80 -5.67 11.52 -16.96
CA VAL A 80 -6.56 10.39 -16.70
C VAL A 80 -6.33 9.38 -17.81
N VAL A 81 -6.04 8.13 -17.44
CA VAL A 81 -5.68 7.07 -18.38
C VAL A 81 -6.53 5.84 -18.09
N PHE A 82 -7.10 5.25 -19.13
CA PHE A 82 -7.71 3.93 -19.06
C PHE A 82 -6.64 2.89 -19.37
N ASN A 83 -6.47 1.92 -18.49
CA ASN A 83 -5.59 0.78 -18.70
C ASN A 83 -6.46 -0.48 -18.75
N ASP A 84 -6.33 -1.22 -19.85
CA ASP A 84 -6.99 -2.51 -20.06
C ASP A 84 -6.00 -3.68 -19.92
N ASP A 85 -4.75 -3.40 -19.57
CA ASP A 85 -3.59 -4.31 -19.70
C ASP A 85 -3.58 -5.52 -18.74
N GLY A 86 -4.68 -5.82 -18.04
CA GLY A 86 -4.93 -7.10 -17.36
C GLY A 86 -4.07 -7.45 -16.13
N ILE A 87 -2.80 -7.06 -16.09
CA ILE A 87 -1.82 -7.44 -15.06
C ILE A 87 -2.20 -6.83 -13.70
N ARG A 88 -2.88 -5.67 -13.69
CA ARG A 88 -3.34 -4.97 -12.48
C ARG A 88 -4.75 -5.36 -12.02
N ASN A 89 -5.45 -6.24 -12.76
CA ASN A 89 -6.80 -6.71 -12.44
C ASN A 89 -6.80 -7.89 -11.45
N SER A 90 -5.93 -7.84 -10.44
CA SER A 90 -5.48 -9.02 -9.69
C SER A 90 -5.37 -8.76 -8.20
N TYR A 91 -6.39 -8.12 -7.62
CA TYR A 91 -6.61 -8.18 -6.17
C TYR A 91 -7.68 -9.24 -5.85
N TYR A 92 -7.65 -9.76 -4.62
CA TYR A 92 -8.61 -10.75 -4.15
C TYR A 92 -10.06 -10.25 -4.32
N ASP A 93 -10.95 -11.09 -4.88
CA ASP A 93 -12.33 -10.75 -5.28
C ASP A 93 -12.47 -9.71 -6.40
N TYR A 94 -11.46 -9.56 -7.27
CA TYR A 94 -11.59 -8.71 -8.46
C TYR A 94 -12.83 -9.10 -9.29
N PRO A 95 -13.70 -8.13 -9.66
CA PRO A 95 -14.93 -8.42 -10.38
C PRO A 95 -14.69 -8.81 -11.85
N SER A 96 -15.09 -10.03 -12.23
CA SER A 96 -14.93 -10.54 -13.61
C SER A 96 -15.63 -9.69 -14.69
N GLY A 97 -16.71 -8.99 -14.33
CA GLY A 97 -17.44 -8.11 -15.24
C GLY A 97 -16.91 -6.67 -15.37
N ARG A 98 -15.94 -6.26 -14.53
CA ARG A 98 -15.40 -4.88 -14.53
C ARG A 98 -13.91 -4.92 -14.82
N THR A 99 -13.54 -5.04 -16.10
CA THR A 99 -12.18 -5.37 -16.53
C THR A 99 -11.23 -4.19 -16.71
N GLN A 100 -11.70 -2.96 -16.52
CA GLN A 100 -10.91 -1.75 -16.79
C GLN A 100 -10.35 -1.15 -15.51
N THR A 101 -9.17 -0.56 -15.63
CA THR A 101 -8.55 0.27 -14.62
C THR A 101 -8.55 1.74 -15.07
N LEU A 102 -8.92 2.65 -14.18
CA LEU A 102 -8.82 4.09 -14.40
C LEU A 102 -7.74 4.70 -13.52
N ALA A 103 -6.68 5.22 -14.12
CA ALA A 103 -5.60 5.88 -13.41
C ALA A 103 -5.74 7.41 -13.47
N PHE A 104 -5.88 8.05 -12.32
CA PHE A 104 -5.58 9.47 -12.14
C PHE A 104 -4.08 9.60 -11.86
N ARG A 105 -3.31 10.00 -12.87
CA ARG A 105 -1.91 10.39 -12.71
C ARG A 105 -1.88 11.83 -12.24
N LEU A 106 -1.61 11.97 -10.96
CA LEU A 106 -1.62 13.21 -10.21
C LEU A 106 -0.35 14.01 -10.49
N SER A 107 -0.49 15.32 -10.37
CA SER A 107 0.63 16.25 -10.31
C SER A 107 0.21 17.45 -9.49
N GLY A 108 1.18 18.06 -8.82
CA GLY A 108 0.95 19.20 -7.94
C GLY A 108 2.07 19.29 -6.92
N ASP A 109 1.79 20.06 -5.88
CA ASP A 109 2.68 20.16 -4.73
C ASP A 109 2.77 18.80 -4.00
N ALA A 110 3.98 18.26 -3.91
CA ALA A 110 4.23 16.93 -3.34
C ALA A 110 3.81 16.85 -1.86
N THR A 111 4.03 17.91 -1.08
CA THR A 111 3.64 17.98 0.33
C THR A 111 2.12 17.94 0.46
N ARG A 112 1.38 18.69 -0.36
CA ARG A 112 -0.09 18.64 -0.38
C ARG A 112 -0.63 17.30 -0.84
N LEU A 113 -0.01 16.69 -1.84
CA LEU A 113 -0.39 15.35 -2.29
C LEU A 113 -0.21 14.32 -1.16
N TYR A 114 0.90 14.40 -0.44
CA TYR A 114 1.23 13.49 0.65
C TYR A 114 0.35 13.71 1.90
N GLN A 115 0.39 14.92 2.45
CA GLN A 115 -0.34 15.30 3.67
C GLN A 115 -1.85 15.49 3.43
N GLY A 116 -2.28 15.51 2.18
CA GLY A 116 -3.67 15.66 1.79
C GLY A 116 -4.25 14.35 1.25
N LEU A 117 -4.02 14.07 -0.04
CA LEU A 117 -4.71 12.97 -0.72
C LEU A 117 -4.22 11.59 -0.27
N MET A 118 -2.90 11.36 -0.26
CA MET A 118 -2.31 10.04 0.01
C MET A 118 -2.48 9.62 1.46
N SER A 119 -2.55 10.58 2.39
CA SER A 119 -2.90 10.35 3.80
C SER A 119 -4.42 10.33 4.06
N SER A 120 -5.25 10.47 3.02
CA SER A 120 -6.71 10.38 3.12
C SER A 120 -7.29 9.18 2.35
N PRO A 121 -7.05 7.93 2.78
CA PRO A 121 -7.64 6.74 2.17
C PRO A 121 -9.15 6.86 1.94
N GLN A 122 -9.89 7.41 2.92
CA GLN A 122 -11.34 7.58 2.82
C GLN A 122 -11.77 8.52 1.68
N LEU A 123 -10.99 9.58 1.41
CA LEU A 123 -11.27 10.50 0.31
C LEU A 123 -11.08 9.78 -1.04
N MET A 124 -10.00 9.01 -1.18
CA MET A 124 -9.75 8.19 -2.37
C MET A 124 -10.84 7.14 -2.57
N ALA A 125 -11.25 6.44 -1.52
CA ALA A 125 -12.35 5.48 -1.57
C ALA A 125 -13.67 6.15 -2.02
N THR A 126 -13.96 7.36 -1.54
CA THR A 126 -15.15 8.12 -1.93
C THR A 126 -15.12 8.51 -3.42
N PHE A 127 -13.98 9.01 -3.91
CA PHE A 127 -13.82 9.29 -5.33
C PHE A 127 -13.91 8.03 -6.19
N GLY A 128 -13.27 6.94 -5.76
CA GLY A 128 -13.37 5.65 -6.44
C GLY A 128 -14.82 5.14 -6.50
N ALA A 129 -15.57 5.22 -5.40
CA ALA A 129 -16.98 4.85 -5.36
C ALA A 129 -17.84 5.67 -6.35
N GLN A 130 -17.60 6.98 -6.45
CA GLN A 130 -18.29 7.85 -7.41
C GLN A 130 -18.04 7.43 -8.86
N ILE A 131 -16.79 7.08 -9.20
CA ILE A 131 -16.44 6.57 -10.53
C ILE A 131 -17.09 5.21 -10.78
N MET A 132 -16.91 4.25 -9.87
CA MET A 132 -17.41 2.88 -10.03
C MET A 132 -18.93 2.80 -10.12
N ALA A 133 -19.63 3.73 -9.47
CA ALA A 133 -21.08 3.85 -9.57
C ALA A 133 -21.56 4.25 -10.97
N SER A 134 -20.75 4.98 -11.73
CA SER A 134 -21.11 5.56 -13.03
C SER A 134 -20.41 4.91 -14.22
N CYS A 135 -19.39 4.09 -13.96
CA CYS A 135 -18.54 3.44 -14.95
C CYS A 135 -18.55 1.92 -14.75
N ASP A 136 -19.47 1.22 -15.40
CA ASP A 136 -19.74 -0.20 -15.15
C ASP A 136 -18.58 -1.14 -15.49
N ARG A 137 -17.66 -0.70 -16.35
CA ARG A 137 -16.48 -1.49 -16.72
C ARG A 137 -15.28 -1.28 -15.80
N ILE A 138 -15.30 -0.27 -14.93
CA ILE A 138 -14.16 0.05 -14.04
C ILE A 138 -14.25 -0.80 -12.76
N GLY A 139 -13.26 -1.69 -12.58
CA GLY A 139 -13.07 -2.49 -11.36
C GLY A 139 -12.04 -1.87 -10.41
N LEU A 140 -11.14 -1.03 -10.92
CA LEU A 140 -10.03 -0.44 -10.17
C LEU A 140 -9.86 1.04 -10.54
N VAL A 141 -9.71 1.90 -9.53
CA VAL A 141 -9.30 3.30 -9.70
C VAL A 141 -7.96 3.50 -9.02
N GLU A 142 -6.98 4.07 -9.71
CA GLU A 142 -5.64 4.32 -9.18
C GLU A 142 -5.37 5.80 -9.05
N PHE A 143 -4.90 6.23 -7.89
CA PHE A 143 -4.35 7.56 -7.66
C PHE A 143 -2.82 7.44 -7.62
N SER A 144 -2.16 7.85 -8.70
CA SER A 144 -0.71 7.65 -8.86
C SER A 144 0.04 8.97 -8.91
N HIS A 145 1.20 9.03 -8.27
CA HIS A 145 2.14 10.13 -8.39
C HIS A 145 3.51 9.57 -8.75
N TRP A 146 4.16 10.18 -9.75
CA TRP A 146 5.38 9.67 -10.40
C TRP A 146 6.58 9.44 -9.47
N HIS A 147 6.60 10.02 -8.27
CA HIS A 147 7.63 9.80 -7.25
C HIS A 147 7.21 8.93 -6.07
N GLU A 148 5.91 8.87 -5.78
CA GLU A 148 5.41 8.43 -4.46
C GLU A 148 4.59 7.13 -4.56
N GLY A 149 4.61 6.51 -5.74
CA GLY A 149 3.86 5.29 -6.00
C GLY A 149 2.40 5.56 -6.32
N TYR A 150 1.55 4.61 -5.95
CA TYR A 150 0.19 4.54 -6.41
C TYR A 150 -0.70 3.95 -5.33
N VAL A 151 -1.86 4.56 -5.10
CA VAL A 151 -2.88 4.07 -4.18
C VAL A 151 -4.07 3.56 -4.99
N PRO A 152 -4.35 2.26 -4.94
CA PRO A 152 -5.50 1.66 -5.59
C PRO A 152 -6.77 1.86 -4.78
N VAL A 153 -7.90 1.83 -5.48
CA VAL A 153 -9.24 1.70 -4.92
C VAL A 153 -9.97 0.64 -5.73
N GLY A 154 -10.29 -0.48 -5.09
CA GLY A 154 -10.95 -1.63 -5.73
C GLY A 154 -12.45 -1.65 -5.50
N TYR A 155 -13.18 -2.15 -6.49
CA TYR A 155 -14.59 -2.53 -6.39
C TYR A 155 -14.70 -3.91 -5.71
N PHE A 156 -15.53 -4.03 -4.67
CA PHE A 156 -15.77 -5.31 -4.00
C PHE A 156 -17.21 -5.80 -4.22
N PRO A 157 -17.45 -7.13 -4.18
CA PRO A 157 -18.77 -7.72 -4.43
C PRO A 157 -19.91 -7.18 -3.54
N ASP A 158 -19.58 -6.68 -2.35
CA ASP A 158 -20.50 -6.06 -1.40
C ASP A 158 -20.88 -4.61 -1.77
N ARG A 159 -20.53 -4.15 -2.99
CA ARG A 159 -20.74 -2.79 -3.50
C ARG A 159 -20.02 -1.74 -2.67
N MET A 160 -18.83 -2.07 -2.18
CA MET A 160 -17.93 -1.14 -1.53
C MET A 160 -16.73 -0.86 -2.41
N ALA A 161 -16.28 0.39 -2.42
CA ALA A 161 -14.98 0.79 -2.93
C ALA A 161 -14.01 0.85 -1.75
N ARG A 162 -12.84 0.20 -1.86
CA ARG A 162 -11.87 0.17 -0.76
C ARG A 162 -10.46 0.42 -1.23
N THR A 163 -9.71 1.23 -0.49
CA THR A 163 -8.26 1.37 -0.73
C THR A 163 -7.54 0.13 -0.24
N PHE A 164 -6.42 -0.19 -0.87
CA PHE A 164 -5.55 -1.27 -0.42
C PHE A 164 -4.09 -1.00 -0.76
N THR A 165 -3.16 -1.85 -0.33
CA THR A 165 -1.74 -1.69 -0.62
C THR A 165 -1.26 -2.80 -1.55
N TRP A 166 -0.36 -2.45 -2.47
CA TRP A 166 0.31 -3.42 -3.31
C TRP A 166 1.46 -3.98 -2.47
N THR A 167 1.45 -5.30 -2.22
CA THR A 167 2.66 -5.98 -1.76
C THR A 167 3.48 -6.30 -3.00
N ASP A 168 4.66 -5.68 -3.10
CA ASP A 168 5.60 -5.95 -4.19
C ASP A 168 6.00 -7.43 -4.20
N ILE A 169 6.26 -7.90 -5.42
CA ILE A 169 6.67 -9.26 -5.73
C ILE A 169 8.20 -9.26 -5.67
N ASP A 170 8.81 -9.86 -4.65
CA ASP A 170 10.20 -10.25 -4.78
C ASP A 170 10.26 -11.49 -5.69
N GLU A 171 11.18 -11.49 -6.67
CA GLU A 171 11.29 -12.50 -7.75
C GLU A 171 11.48 -13.95 -7.26
N ASN A 172 11.78 -14.17 -5.98
CA ASN A 172 12.23 -15.44 -5.45
C ASN A 172 11.23 -16.18 -4.54
N SER A 173 9.95 -15.78 -4.48
CA SER A 173 8.98 -16.51 -3.64
C SER A 173 7.56 -16.49 -4.20
N PRO A 174 6.87 -17.65 -4.32
CA PRO A 174 5.42 -17.64 -4.49
C PRO A 174 4.82 -17.11 -3.19
N HIS A 175 4.45 -15.82 -3.17
CA HIS A 175 3.77 -15.22 -2.03
C HIS A 175 2.36 -15.80 -1.92
N GLN A 176 2.30 -16.94 -1.26
CA GLN A 176 1.11 -17.51 -0.68
C GLN A 176 0.80 -16.71 0.58
N ARG A 177 -0.24 -15.87 0.56
CA ARG A 177 -0.72 -15.22 1.78
C ARG A 177 -2.05 -15.82 2.20
N TRP A 178 -2.18 -16.10 3.49
CA TRP A 178 -3.46 -16.43 4.10
C TRP A 178 -4.27 -15.14 4.26
N ILE A 179 -5.37 -15.06 3.52
CA ILE A 179 -6.35 -13.97 3.62
C ILE A 179 -7.53 -14.48 4.43
N GLN A 180 -7.96 -13.70 5.41
CA GLN A 180 -9.21 -13.97 6.11
C GLN A 180 -10.37 -13.41 5.27
N THR A 181 -11.23 -14.31 4.83
CA THR A 181 -12.42 -13.98 4.04
C THR A 181 -13.51 -13.37 4.92
N ALA A 182 -14.55 -12.81 4.29
CA ALA A 182 -15.69 -12.22 5.00
C ALA A 182 -16.45 -13.20 5.91
N ASN A 183 -16.36 -14.51 5.67
CA ASN A 183 -16.98 -15.54 6.51
C ASN A 183 -16.06 -16.07 7.62
N GLY A 184 -14.87 -15.46 7.78
CA GLY A 184 -13.88 -15.85 8.78
C GLY A 184 -12.97 -17.01 8.38
N SER A 185 -13.22 -17.66 7.23
CA SER A 185 -12.32 -18.71 6.71
C SER A 185 -11.02 -18.11 6.17
N GLN A 186 -9.93 -18.88 6.24
CA GLN A 186 -8.65 -18.48 5.66
C GLN A 186 -8.47 -19.16 4.31
N ILE A 187 -8.14 -18.36 3.30
CA ILE A 187 -7.79 -18.86 1.96
C ILE A 187 -6.34 -18.52 1.68
N GLN A 188 -5.64 -19.42 1.01
CA GLN A 188 -4.29 -19.16 0.53
C GLN A 188 -4.38 -18.53 -0.87
N TYR A 189 -4.10 -17.23 -0.96
CA TYR A 189 -4.06 -16.54 -2.24
C TYR A 189 -2.62 -16.51 -2.75
N GLN A 190 -2.43 -17.00 -3.98
CA GLN A 190 -1.17 -16.94 -4.72
C GLN A 190 -1.31 -15.82 -5.74
N TRP A 191 -0.37 -14.87 -5.75
CA TRP A 191 -0.27 -13.66 -6.60
C TRP A 191 -0.93 -12.39 -6.03
N GLY A 192 -0.39 -11.21 -6.40
CA GLY A 192 -1.10 -9.93 -6.57
C GLY A 192 -1.79 -9.26 -5.36
N TYR A 193 -1.38 -8.02 -5.09
CA TYR A 193 -2.15 -6.88 -4.54
C TYR A 193 -3.19 -7.15 -3.42
N TYR A 194 -2.89 -6.63 -2.24
CA TYR A 194 -3.52 -7.04 -0.99
C TYR A 194 -4.39 -5.96 -0.36
N PHE A 195 -5.68 -6.26 -0.16
CA PHE A 195 -6.53 -5.50 0.77
C PHE A 195 -6.16 -5.83 2.21
N SER A 196 -5.56 -4.85 2.90
CA SER A 196 -5.43 -4.87 4.36
C SER A 196 -6.71 -4.29 4.95
N PRO A 197 -7.56 -5.10 5.59
CA PRO A 197 -8.68 -4.59 6.39
C PRO A 197 -8.19 -3.74 7.57
#